data_AF-M6FGC1-F1
#
_entry.id   AF-M6FGC1-F1
#
_cell.length_a   1.000
_cell.length_b   1.000
_cell.length_c   1.000
_cell.angle_alpha   90.00
_cell.angle_beta   90.00
_cell.angle_gamma   90.00
#
_symmetry.space_group_name_H-M   'P 1'
#
loop_
_entity.id
_entity.type
_entity.pdbx_description
1 polymer ?
#
loop_
_entity_poly.entity_id
_entity_poly.type
_entity_poly.pdbx_seq_one_letter_code
_entity_poly.pdbx_strand_id
1 'polypeptide(L)'
;MSLFVIVSCGGFFRKKILNSPLNDPRKMLLVRIDPGYLGEFKEKTEGKYAISYQEADSYYSVMSKEDVEKFGFPSPGITVVKQYFPFKYYSGNYQDLIKERFTDLEDLKKGYKDNILNIHYLLGVASRYPKRARVEVIGKTARGREIPALLLTNTNLSDEEKISVLFNCAHHANEVISIEHCYDIIYSVLSKPKRYEEILNKMKIWVVPIVNPDGARHFWHVSNLMGRKNGHPGIGPVNEKLNPGVDINRNYPFFWGKTGGGYSSSNPSNYFYRGPSAGSEPETKAMMDLADRERFAASISYHAYANCLLIPYSIDSLNNPEPDMAGELGRKIAASVASLNPEKEFEAKKIFILSMGWIRIIYTSLMGHSRIFWKPRI
;
A
#
# COMPACT_ATOMS: atom_id res chain seq x y z
N MET A 1 -23.00 -42.51 -28.38
CA MET A 1 -23.12 -42.18 -26.94
C MET A 1 -21.73 -41.82 -26.43
N SER A 2 -21.37 -40.54 -26.47
CA SER A 2 -20.07 -40.05 -26.04
C SER A 2 -20.21 -39.45 -24.65
N LEU A 3 -19.52 -40.05 -23.68
CA LEU A 3 -19.53 -39.67 -22.28
C LEU A 3 -18.57 -38.46 -22.09
N PHE A 4 -19.14 -37.28 -21.84
CA PHE A 4 -18.36 -36.10 -21.45
C PHE A 4 -18.02 -36.18 -19.96
N VAL A 5 -16.75 -36.38 -19.63
CA VAL A 5 -16.22 -36.20 -18.28
C VAL A 5 -15.93 -34.70 -18.11
N ILE A 6 -16.79 -34.02 -17.35
CA ILE A 6 -16.55 -32.66 -16.88
C ILE A 6 -15.61 -32.75 -15.67
N VAL A 7 -14.32 -32.51 -15.88
CA VAL A 7 -13.38 -32.26 -14.79
C VAL A 7 -13.63 -30.84 -14.30
N SER A 8 -14.36 -30.73 -13.19
CA SER A 8 -14.47 -29.49 -12.41
C SER A 8 -13.09 -29.14 -11.86
N CYS A 9 -12.44 -28.14 -12.44
CA CYS A 9 -11.26 -27.52 -11.83
C CYS A 9 -11.70 -26.86 -10.53
N GLY A 10 -11.25 -27.42 -9.41
CA GLY A 10 -11.49 -26.91 -8.07
C GLY A 10 -11.18 -25.42 -8.00
N GLY A 11 -12.21 -24.64 -7.69
CA GLY A 11 -12.05 -23.25 -7.33
C GLY A 11 -11.10 -23.16 -6.14
N PHE A 12 -9.98 -22.48 -6.31
CA PHE A 12 -9.28 -21.87 -5.21
C PHE A 12 -10.25 -20.88 -4.57
N PHE A 13 -11.04 -21.35 -3.61
CA PHE A 13 -11.72 -20.48 -2.67
C PHE A 13 -10.62 -19.66 -2.00
N ARG A 14 -10.49 -18.38 -2.38
CA ARG A 14 -9.97 -17.39 -1.43
C ARG A 14 -10.84 -17.59 -0.19
N LYS A 15 -10.28 -18.19 0.88
CA LYS A 15 -10.88 -18.14 2.22
C LYS A 15 -11.37 -16.71 2.38
N LYS A 16 -12.66 -16.52 2.68
CA LYS A 16 -13.28 -15.20 2.87
C LYS A 16 -12.26 -14.32 3.58
N ILE A 17 -11.80 -13.26 2.91
CA ILE A 17 -10.96 -12.26 3.54
C ILE A 17 -11.75 -11.82 4.77
N LEU A 18 -11.15 -11.91 5.96
CA LEU A 18 -11.80 -11.47 7.18
C LEU A 18 -12.31 -10.05 6.94
N ASN A 19 -13.57 -9.78 7.26
CA ASN A 19 -14.21 -8.46 7.07
C ASN A 19 -13.56 -7.35 7.93
N SER A 20 -12.46 -7.64 8.62
CA SER A 20 -11.73 -6.70 9.47
C SER A 20 -10.23 -7.01 9.48
N PRO A 21 -9.37 -5.99 9.62
CA PRO A 21 -7.93 -6.18 9.70
C PRO A 21 -7.54 -7.15 10.83
N LEU A 22 -6.46 -7.90 10.64
CA LEU A 22 -5.96 -8.87 11.63
C LEU A 22 -5.56 -8.22 12.96
N ASN A 23 -5.24 -6.93 12.94
CA ASN A 23 -4.89 -6.13 14.10
C ASN A 23 -6.05 -5.25 14.61
N ASP A 24 -7.30 -5.45 14.17
CA ASP A 24 -8.45 -4.71 14.69
C ASP A 24 -8.78 -5.18 16.12
N PRO A 25 -8.46 -4.41 17.17
CA PRO A 25 -8.62 -4.84 18.55
C PRO A 25 -10.09 -4.91 18.97
N ARG A 26 -11.04 -4.53 18.11
CA ARG A 26 -12.48 -4.72 18.35
C ARG A 26 -12.91 -6.16 18.10
N LYS A 27 -12.23 -6.88 17.20
CA LYS A 27 -12.62 -8.24 16.77
C LYS A 27 -11.54 -9.29 16.99
N MET A 28 -10.28 -8.90 16.88
CA MET A 28 -9.13 -9.80 16.97
C MET A 28 -8.28 -9.45 18.20
N LEU A 29 -7.69 -10.47 18.82
CA LEU A 29 -6.74 -10.37 19.92
C LEU A 29 -5.48 -11.16 19.59
N LEU A 30 -4.34 -10.67 20.06
CA LEU A 30 -3.08 -11.41 20.03
C LEU A 30 -2.91 -12.13 21.37
N VAL A 31 -2.65 -13.42 21.32
CA VAL A 31 -2.43 -14.27 22.50
C VAL A 31 -0.97 -14.71 22.50
N ARG A 32 -0.29 -14.54 23.64
CA ARG A 32 1.06 -15.03 23.92
C ARG A 32 0.97 -16.34 24.70
N ILE A 33 1.70 -17.34 24.24
CA ILE A 33 1.70 -18.71 24.74
C ILE A 33 3.12 -19.04 25.19
N ASP A 34 3.28 -19.37 26.47
CA ASP A 34 4.55 -19.81 27.03
C ASP A 34 4.94 -21.18 26.47
N PRO A 35 6.24 -21.53 26.35
CA PRO A 35 6.66 -22.73 25.62
C PRO A 35 6.09 -24.04 26.17
N GLY A 36 5.92 -24.14 27.50
CA GLY A 36 5.32 -25.32 28.15
C GLY A 36 3.82 -25.49 27.90
N TYR A 37 3.14 -24.48 27.38
CA TYR A 37 1.69 -24.43 27.21
C TYR A 37 1.23 -24.55 25.75
N LEU A 38 2.16 -24.75 24.80
CA LEU A 38 1.83 -24.89 23.38
C LEU A 38 0.94 -26.12 23.10
N GLY A 39 1.16 -27.23 23.83
CA GLY A 39 0.34 -28.43 23.72
C GLY A 39 -1.10 -28.17 24.18
N GLU A 40 -1.26 -27.62 25.38
CA GLU A 40 -2.57 -27.23 25.95
C GLU A 40 -3.31 -26.24 25.03
N PHE A 41 -2.61 -25.24 24.50
CA PHE A 41 -3.20 -24.29 23.55
C PHE A 41 -3.77 -24.99 22.32
N LYS A 42 -3.03 -25.92 21.71
CA LYS A 42 -3.48 -26.66 20.53
C LYS A 42 -4.67 -27.57 20.85
N GLU A 43 -4.66 -28.20 22.02
CA GLU A 43 -5.75 -29.06 22.49
C GLU A 43 -7.03 -28.25 22.73
N LYS A 44 -6.95 -27.17 23.53
CA LYS A 44 -8.10 -26.29 23.84
C LYS A 44 -8.72 -25.64 22.60
N THR A 45 -7.89 -25.30 21.61
CA THR A 45 -8.34 -24.68 20.36
C THR A 45 -8.70 -25.69 19.28
N GLU A 46 -8.56 -27.00 19.55
CA GLU A 46 -8.75 -28.08 18.58
C GLU A 46 -7.94 -27.87 17.28
N GLY A 47 -6.78 -27.21 17.38
CA GLY A 47 -5.96 -26.86 16.23
C GLY A 47 -6.55 -25.80 15.29
N LYS A 48 -7.65 -25.14 15.65
CA LYS A 48 -8.30 -24.07 14.85
C LYS A 48 -7.36 -22.91 14.54
N TYR A 49 -6.46 -22.60 15.46
CA TYR A 49 -5.60 -21.42 15.41
C TYR A 49 -4.13 -21.80 15.18
N ALA A 50 -3.56 -21.24 14.12
CA ALA A 50 -2.13 -21.37 13.83
C ALA A 50 -1.30 -20.41 14.68
N ILE A 51 -0.02 -20.74 14.87
CA ILE A 51 0.95 -19.79 15.41
C ILE A 51 1.24 -18.75 14.35
N SER A 52 1.07 -17.48 14.69
CA SER A 52 1.30 -16.35 13.80
C SER A 52 2.74 -15.82 13.87
N TYR A 53 3.41 -16.03 15.01
CA TYR A 53 4.79 -15.64 15.22
C TYR A 53 5.40 -16.42 16.40
N GLN A 54 6.71 -16.67 16.36
CA GLN A 54 7.48 -17.36 17.38
C GLN A 54 8.72 -16.55 17.76
N GLU A 55 8.97 -16.44 19.06
CA GLU A 55 10.21 -15.95 19.66
C GLU A 55 10.93 -17.09 20.38
N ALA A 56 12.12 -16.80 20.94
CA ALA A 56 12.93 -17.82 21.62
C ALA A 56 12.21 -18.42 22.83
N ASP A 57 11.38 -17.64 23.50
CA ASP A 57 10.74 -17.96 24.77
C ASP A 57 9.21 -17.86 24.74
N SER A 58 8.60 -17.73 23.55
CA SER A 58 7.15 -17.59 23.43
C SER A 58 6.63 -17.82 22.02
N TYR A 59 5.35 -18.19 21.94
CA TYR A 59 4.58 -18.30 20.70
C TYR A 59 3.43 -17.30 20.73
N TYR A 60 3.00 -16.88 19.55
CA TYR A 60 1.92 -15.92 19.39
C TYR A 60 0.88 -16.45 18.42
N SER A 61 -0.39 -16.17 18.69
CA SER A 61 -1.50 -16.49 17.80
C SER A 61 -2.52 -15.36 17.76
N VAL A 62 -3.09 -15.10 16.59
CA VAL A 62 -4.16 -14.12 16.41
C VAL A 62 -5.50 -14.83 16.45
N MET A 63 -6.34 -14.44 17.40
CA MET A 63 -7.61 -15.09 17.69
C MET A 63 -8.77 -14.11 17.65
N SER A 64 -9.98 -14.58 17.34
CA SER A 64 -11.18 -13.76 17.52
C SER A 64 -11.43 -13.55 19.03
N LYS A 65 -11.99 -12.39 19.41
CA LYS A 65 -12.38 -12.14 20.81
C LYS A 65 -13.31 -13.21 21.37
N GLU A 66 -14.30 -13.57 20.56
CA GLU A 66 -15.29 -14.59 20.90
C GLU A 66 -14.61 -15.92 21.23
N ASP A 67 -13.64 -16.35 20.44
CA ASP A 67 -12.93 -17.61 20.69
C ASP A 67 -11.96 -17.51 21.88
N VAL A 68 -11.34 -16.36 22.13
CA VAL A 68 -10.51 -16.15 23.34
C VAL A 68 -11.33 -16.36 24.61
N GLU A 69 -12.53 -15.78 24.66
CA GLU A 69 -13.47 -15.96 25.76
C GLU A 69 -13.99 -17.40 25.83
N LYS A 70 -14.40 -17.97 24.69
CA LYS A 70 -14.93 -19.34 24.58
C LYS A 70 -13.93 -20.40 25.08
N PHE A 71 -12.65 -20.24 24.76
CA PHE A 71 -11.60 -21.19 25.16
C PHE A 71 -11.02 -20.92 26.55
N GLY A 72 -11.56 -19.94 27.28
CA GLY A 72 -11.17 -19.65 28.67
C GLY A 72 -9.80 -19.00 28.81
N PHE A 73 -9.39 -18.16 27.85
CA PHE A 73 -8.18 -17.37 27.95
C PHE A 73 -8.48 -15.95 28.48
N PRO A 74 -7.59 -15.33 29.29
CA PRO A 74 -6.27 -15.82 29.69
C PRO A 74 -6.34 -16.96 30.73
N SER A 75 -5.33 -17.82 30.72
CA SER A 75 -5.12 -18.93 31.65
C SER A 75 -3.63 -19.00 32.06
N PRO A 76 -3.21 -19.85 33.01
CA PRO A 76 -1.78 -20.04 33.28
C PRO A 76 -1.01 -20.31 31.97
N GLY A 77 0.08 -19.58 31.75
CA GLY A 77 0.93 -19.70 30.55
C GLY A 77 0.34 -19.20 29.22
N ILE A 78 -0.91 -18.75 29.19
CA ILE A 78 -1.57 -18.24 27.97
C ILE A 78 -2.21 -16.88 28.28
N THR A 79 -1.63 -15.83 27.74
CA THR A 79 -1.97 -14.44 28.09
C THR A 79 -2.46 -13.65 26.88
N VAL A 80 -3.46 -12.79 27.08
CA VAL A 80 -3.88 -11.84 26.05
C VAL A 80 -2.93 -10.66 26.07
N VAL A 81 -2.30 -10.38 24.93
CA VAL A 81 -1.40 -9.25 24.76
C VAL A 81 -2.23 -7.97 24.70
N LYS A 82 -2.12 -7.13 25.74
CA LYS A 82 -2.82 -5.84 25.83
C LYS A 82 -2.05 -4.68 25.19
N GLN A 83 -0.80 -4.89 24.81
CA GLN A 83 0.07 -3.87 24.23
C GLN A 83 -0.01 -3.87 22.69
N TYR A 84 0.28 -2.72 22.09
CA TYR A 84 0.27 -2.50 20.64
C TYR A 84 1.52 -3.07 19.98
N PHE A 85 1.59 -4.40 19.91
CA PHE A 85 2.71 -5.11 19.33
C PHE A 85 2.90 -4.76 17.84
N PRO A 86 4.12 -4.91 17.31
CA PRO A 86 4.38 -4.70 15.89
C PRO A 86 3.51 -5.58 14.98
N PHE A 87 3.20 -5.12 13.76
CA PHE A 87 2.29 -5.86 12.87
C PHE A 87 2.81 -7.26 12.46
N LYS A 88 4.13 -7.52 12.51
CA LYS A 88 4.70 -8.84 12.19
C LYS A 88 4.09 -9.99 13.01
N TYR A 89 3.65 -9.74 14.25
CA TYR A 89 3.01 -10.75 15.10
C TYR A 89 1.58 -11.09 14.63
N TYR A 90 0.96 -10.18 13.86
CA TYR A 90 -0.39 -10.32 13.36
C TYR A 90 -0.45 -10.90 11.95
N SER A 91 0.62 -10.73 11.15
CA SER A 91 0.64 -11.12 9.74
C SER A 91 0.45 -12.62 9.50
N GLY A 92 0.77 -13.48 10.49
CA GLY A 92 0.52 -14.92 10.43
C GLY A 92 1.61 -15.73 9.73
N ASN A 93 2.14 -15.25 8.61
CA ASN A 93 3.11 -15.97 7.78
C ASN A 93 4.43 -15.23 7.56
N TYR A 94 4.62 -14.09 8.23
CA TYR A 94 5.76 -13.21 7.98
C TYR A 94 7.12 -13.90 8.19
N GLN A 95 7.28 -14.69 9.25
CA GLN A 95 8.56 -15.34 9.58
C GLN A 95 8.97 -16.43 8.59
N ASP A 96 7.99 -17.08 7.96
CA ASP A 96 8.24 -18.10 6.94
C ASP A 96 8.63 -17.41 5.64
N LEU A 97 7.87 -16.39 5.23
CA LEU A 97 8.08 -15.67 3.98
C LEU A 97 9.46 -15.01 3.88
N ILE A 98 10.01 -14.46 4.97
CA ILE A 98 11.35 -13.85 4.94
C ILE A 98 12.49 -14.86 4.68
N LYS A 99 12.21 -16.16 4.79
CA LYS A 99 13.16 -17.24 4.49
C LYS A 99 12.91 -17.89 3.14
N GLU A 100 11.72 -17.68 2.56
CA GLU A 100 11.37 -18.21 1.25
C GLU A 100 12.13 -17.47 0.14
N ARG A 101 12.32 -18.17 -0.98
CA ARG A 101 12.79 -17.56 -2.22
C ARG A 101 11.58 -17.30 -3.10
N PHE A 102 11.61 -16.21 -3.86
CA PHE A 102 10.69 -16.01 -4.97
C PHE A 102 10.91 -17.09 -6.04
N THR A 103 9.85 -17.82 -6.39
CA THR A 103 9.87 -18.94 -7.34
C THR A 103 8.94 -18.71 -8.51
N ASP A 104 7.74 -18.20 -8.25
CA ASP A 104 6.72 -17.96 -9.25
C ASP A 104 5.89 -16.70 -8.93
N LEU A 105 5.02 -16.32 -9.88
CA LEU A 105 4.22 -15.12 -9.75
C LEU A 105 3.11 -15.25 -8.69
N GLU A 106 2.69 -16.46 -8.33
CA GLU A 106 1.69 -16.68 -7.27
C GLU A 106 2.25 -16.32 -5.89
N ASP A 107 3.57 -16.37 -5.71
CA ASP A 107 4.25 -15.91 -4.50
C ASP A 107 3.91 -14.44 -4.16
N LEU A 108 3.60 -13.60 -5.16
CA LEU A 108 3.19 -12.21 -4.94
C LEU A 108 1.89 -12.10 -4.14
N LYS A 109 1.04 -13.13 -4.11
CA LYS A 109 -0.23 -13.16 -3.35
C LYS A 109 -0.06 -13.68 -1.93
N LYS A 110 1.15 -14.12 -1.54
CA LYS A 110 1.41 -14.64 -0.19
C LYS A 110 1.67 -13.50 0.80
N GLY A 111 0.90 -13.48 1.89
CA GLY A 111 1.11 -12.60 3.04
C GLY A 111 1.12 -11.11 2.73
N TYR A 112 1.41 -10.31 3.75
CA TYR A 112 1.59 -8.85 3.62
C TYR A 112 3.08 -8.50 3.51
N LYS A 113 3.41 -7.42 2.79
CA LYS A 113 4.80 -7.06 2.52
C LYS A 113 5.26 -5.91 3.41
N ASP A 114 6.31 -6.16 4.18
CA ASP A 114 7.13 -5.11 4.81
C ASP A 114 8.25 -4.67 3.85
N ASN A 115 9.19 -3.84 4.30
CA ASN A 115 10.30 -3.39 3.46
C ASN A 115 11.20 -4.54 2.95
N ILE A 116 11.42 -5.57 3.76
CA ILE A 116 12.31 -6.69 3.42
C ILE A 116 11.64 -7.54 2.34
N LEU A 117 10.39 -7.94 2.57
CA LEU A 117 9.62 -8.69 1.59
C LEU A 117 9.38 -7.87 0.32
N ASN A 118 9.20 -6.55 0.44
CA ASN A 118 8.99 -5.68 -0.72
C ASN A 118 10.18 -5.77 -1.69
N ILE A 119 11.39 -5.46 -1.23
CA ILE A 119 12.57 -5.52 -2.10
C ILE A 119 12.86 -6.94 -2.58
N HIS A 120 12.65 -7.95 -1.72
CA HIS A 120 12.80 -9.36 -2.10
C HIS A 120 11.94 -9.71 -3.33
N TYR A 121 10.64 -9.42 -3.28
CA TYR A 121 9.73 -9.74 -4.37
C TYR A 121 9.97 -8.89 -5.61
N LEU A 122 10.29 -7.60 -5.47
CA LEU A 122 10.58 -6.74 -6.62
C LEU A 122 11.82 -7.23 -7.38
N LEU A 123 12.90 -7.60 -6.67
CA LEU A 123 14.09 -8.17 -7.28
C LEU A 123 13.82 -9.55 -7.90
N GLY A 124 13.04 -10.39 -7.22
CA GLY A 124 12.61 -11.69 -7.75
C GLY A 124 11.86 -11.54 -9.08
N VAL A 125 10.92 -10.59 -9.15
CA VAL A 125 10.17 -10.29 -10.38
C VAL A 125 11.10 -9.79 -11.49
N ALA A 126 11.98 -8.82 -11.21
CA ALA A 126 12.91 -8.31 -12.22
C ALA A 126 13.87 -9.38 -12.74
N SER A 127 14.37 -10.25 -11.86
CA SER A 127 15.22 -11.37 -12.25
C SER A 127 14.48 -12.41 -13.11
N ARG A 128 13.20 -12.66 -12.83
CA ARG A 128 12.38 -13.66 -13.54
C ARG A 128 11.85 -13.14 -14.88
N TYR A 129 11.59 -11.84 -14.97
CA TYR A 129 11.00 -11.17 -16.13
C TYR A 129 11.90 -10.03 -16.65
N PRO A 130 13.18 -10.26 -16.97
CA PRO A 130 14.15 -9.20 -17.27
C PRO A 130 13.81 -8.40 -18.54
N LYS A 131 13.01 -8.99 -19.46
CA LYS A 131 12.53 -8.32 -20.68
C LYS A 131 11.30 -7.42 -20.44
N ARG A 132 10.72 -7.47 -19.24
CA ARG A 132 9.43 -6.84 -18.90
C ARG A 132 9.44 -6.03 -17.62
N ALA A 133 10.45 -6.19 -16.76
CA ALA A 133 10.49 -5.62 -15.42
C ALA A 133 11.91 -5.19 -15.03
N ARG A 134 12.04 -4.00 -14.43
CA ARG A 134 13.28 -3.48 -13.86
C ARG A 134 13.00 -2.82 -12.51
N VAL A 135 13.84 -3.10 -11.51
CA VAL A 135 13.80 -2.37 -10.23
C VAL A 135 14.64 -1.11 -10.34
N GLU A 136 14.14 -0.01 -9.78
CA GLU A 136 14.87 1.23 -9.64
C GLU A 136 14.64 1.83 -8.25
N VAL A 137 15.69 2.36 -7.63
CA VAL A 137 15.57 3.13 -6.39
C VAL A 137 15.34 4.60 -6.76
N ILE A 138 14.15 5.12 -6.45
CA ILE A 138 13.75 6.49 -6.85
C ILE A 138 14.18 7.55 -5.83
N GLY A 139 14.68 7.13 -4.67
CA GLY A 139 15.14 8.00 -3.61
C GLY A 139 15.39 7.24 -2.31
N LYS A 140 15.68 7.99 -1.25
CA LYS A 140 15.88 7.45 0.11
C LYS A 140 15.06 8.23 1.13
N THR A 141 14.65 7.58 2.21
CA THR A 141 13.94 8.20 3.34
C THR A 141 14.87 9.06 4.19
N ALA A 142 14.31 9.77 5.17
CA ALA A 142 15.08 10.55 6.14
C ALA A 142 16.05 9.67 6.97
N ARG A 143 15.76 8.38 7.12
CA ARG A 143 16.65 7.39 7.76
C ARG A 143 17.50 6.59 6.77
N GLY A 144 17.56 7.01 5.50
CA GLY A 144 18.40 6.41 4.47
C GLY A 144 17.89 5.10 3.87
N ARG A 145 16.64 4.69 4.15
CA ARG A 145 16.05 3.51 3.51
C ARG A 145 15.71 3.81 2.07
N GLU A 146 16.00 2.87 1.17
CA GLU A 146 15.67 3.01 -0.24
C GLU A 146 14.17 2.98 -0.48
N ILE A 147 13.72 3.73 -1.49
CA ILE A 147 12.35 3.70 -1.99
C ILE A 147 12.40 2.98 -3.34
N PRO A 148 12.21 1.65 -3.37
CA PRO A 148 12.26 0.90 -4.61
C PRO A 148 10.93 1.02 -5.37
N ALA A 149 11.06 1.16 -6.68
CA ALA A 149 9.99 1.12 -7.66
C ALA A 149 10.24 -0.04 -8.64
N LEU A 150 9.16 -0.60 -9.18
CA LEU A 150 9.22 -1.53 -10.30
C LEU A 150 8.70 -0.83 -11.55
N LEU A 151 9.54 -0.77 -12.58
CA LEU A 151 9.15 -0.37 -13.92
C LEU A 151 8.77 -1.62 -14.70
N LEU A 152 7.51 -1.69 -15.14
CA LEU A 152 6.99 -2.68 -16.08
C LEU A 152 6.91 -2.06 -17.47
N THR A 153 7.72 -2.55 -18.41
CA THR A 153 7.76 -2.09 -19.80
C THR A 153 8.47 -3.12 -20.67
N ASN A 154 8.27 -3.11 -21.99
CA ASN A 154 9.09 -3.92 -22.88
C ASN A 154 10.49 -3.30 -23.00
N THR A 155 11.49 -3.93 -22.38
CA THR A 155 12.85 -3.40 -22.30
C THR A 155 13.63 -3.55 -23.61
N ASN A 156 13.08 -4.25 -24.61
CA ASN A 156 13.71 -4.39 -25.93
C ASN A 156 13.36 -3.24 -26.88
N LEU A 157 12.45 -2.35 -26.48
CA LEU A 157 12.00 -1.19 -27.25
C LEU A 157 12.43 0.09 -26.55
N SER A 158 12.73 1.13 -27.34
CA SER A 158 13.04 2.47 -26.83
C SER A 158 11.89 3.02 -25.99
N ASP A 159 12.23 3.80 -24.97
CA ASP A 159 11.27 4.46 -24.09
C ASP A 159 10.82 5.84 -24.60
N GLU A 160 11.42 6.36 -25.69
CA GLU A 160 11.22 7.74 -26.18
C GLU A 160 9.75 8.09 -26.49
N GLU A 161 8.99 7.14 -27.06
CA GLU A 161 7.58 7.36 -27.42
C GLU A 161 6.60 6.76 -26.39
N LYS A 162 7.10 6.17 -25.31
CA LYS A 162 6.24 5.49 -24.34
C LYS A 162 5.59 6.46 -23.36
N ILE A 163 4.32 6.22 -23.09
CA ILE A 163 3.57 6.97 -22.08
C ILE A 163 3.80 6.36 -20.70
N SER A 164 4.10 7.19 -19.70
CA SER A 164 4.27 6.74 -18.32
C SER A 164 2.95 6.78 -17.54
N VAL A 165 2.67 5.75 -16.77
CA VAL A 165 1.60 5.73 -15.74
C VAL A 165 2.17 5.29 -14.41
N LEU A 166 1.65 5.84 -13.32
CA LEU A 166 2.14 5.58 -11.97
C LEU A 166 1.05 4.93 -11.10
N PHE A 167 1.38 3.81 -10.50
CA PHE A 167 0.64 3.23 -9.38
C PHE A 167 1.52 3.33 -8.14
N ASN A 168 1.04 3.96 -7.09
CA ASN A 168 1.78 4.11 -5.84
C ASN A 168 0.90 3.76 -4.64
N CYS A 169 1.55 3.26 -3.60
CA CYS A 169 0.89 2.70 -2.43
C CYS A 169 1.65 3.07 -1.16
N ALA A 170 1.00 2.90 0.00
CA ALA A 170 1.60 3.08 1.31
C ALA A 170 2.32 4.43 1.51
N HIS A 171 1.70 5.54 1.08
CA HIS A 171 2.03 6.86 1.65
C HIS A 171 1.81 6.87 3.16
N HIS A 172 0.70 6.27 3.59
CA HIS A 172 0.50 5.82 4.96
C HIS A 172 0.76 4.31 5.01
N ALA A 173 1.89 3.90 5.58
CA ALA A 173 2.36 2.53 5.53
C ALA A 173 1.59 1.54 6.43
N ASN A 174 0.75 2.03 7.34
CA ASN A 174 -0.17 1.20 8.11
C ASN A 174 -1.41 0.76 7.31
N GLU A 175 -1.59 1.28 6.10
CA GLU A 175 -2.63 0.88 5.16
C GLU A 175 -2.14 -0.30 4.31
N VAL A 176 -1.78 -1.42 4.94
CA VAL A 176 -1.08 -2.55 4.29
C VAL A 176 -1.76 -3.11 3.04
N ILE A 177 -3.10 -3.03 2.98
CA ILE A 177 -3.86 -3.47 1.80
C ILE A 177 -3.54 -2.64 0.55
N SER A 178 -3.13 -1.38 0.72
CA SER A 178 -2.66 -0.57 -0.41
C SER A 178 -1.45 -1.20 -1.09
N ILE A 179 -0.49 -1.73 -0.31
CA ILE A 179 0.71 -2.40 -0.81
C ILE A 179 0.31 -3.60 -1.68
N GLU A 180 -0.65 -4.40 -1.20
CA GLU A 180 -1.16 -5.56 -1.95
C GLU A 180 -1.85 -5.15 -3.26
N HIS A 181 -2.51 -3.99 -3.34
CA HIS A 181 -3.02 -3.49 -4.62
C HIS A 181 -1.91 -3.21 -5.62
N CYS A 182 -0.77 -2.65 -5.19
CA CYS A 182 0.40 -2.50 -6.07
C CYS A 182 0.92 -3.87 -6.56
N TYR A 183 0.94 -4.89 -5.69
CA TYR A 183 1.30 -6.26 -6.11
C TYR A 183 0.27 -6.90 -7.04
N ASP A 184 -1.02 -6.64 -6.87
CA ASP A 184 -2.07 -7.09 -7.78
C ASP A 184 -1.91 -6.49 -9.19
N ILE A 185 -1.44 -5.24 -9.30
CA ILE A 185 -1.08 -4.64 -10.61
C ILE A 185 0.08 -5.41 -11.25
N ILE A 186 1.16 -5.64 -10.50
CA ILE A 186 2.33 -6.39 -10.99
C ILE A 186 1.92 -7.79 -11.46
N TYR A 187 1.17 -8.51 -10.62
CA TYR A 187 0.64 -9.83 -10.93
C TYR A 187 -0.26 -9.78 -12.18
N SER A 188 -1.18 -8.83 -12.26
CA SER A 188 -2.15 -8.74 -13.37
C SER A 188 -1.49 -8.52 -14.71
N VAL A 189 -0.46 -7.66 -14.76
CA VAL A 189 0.30 -7.37 -15.98
C VAL A 189 1.12 -8.60 -16.40
N LEU A 190 1.86 -9.21 -15.47
CA LEU A 190 2.80 -10.29 -15.79
C LEU A 190 2.12 -11.66 -16.01
N SER A 191 0.97 -11.92 -15.37
CA SER A 191 0.21 -13.17 -15.53
C SER A 191 -0.49 -13.29 -16.88
N LYS A 192 -0.66 -12.17 -17.62
CA LYS A 192 -1.39 -12.12 -18.90
C LYS A 192 -0.51 -11.54 -20.01
N PRO A 193 0.62 -12.18 -20.34
CA PRO A 193 1.66 -11.60 -21.17
C PRO A 193 1.18 -11.18 -22.56
N LYS A 194 0.32 -11.99 -23.21
CA LYS A 194 -0.26 -11.68 -24.52
C LYS A 194 -1.18 -10.45 -24.51
N ARG A 195 -1.94 -10.25 -23.43
CA ARG A 195 -2.87 -9.13 -23.29
C ARG A 195 -2.13 -7.81 -23.07
N TYR A 196 -1.02 -7.85 -22.35
CA TYR A 196 -0.25 -6.67 -21.97
C TYR A 196 0.98 -6.41 -22.84
N GLU A 197 1.29 -7.26 -23.83
CA GLU A 197 2.42 -7.07 -24.76
C GLU A 197 2.38 -5.68 -25.42
N GLU A 198 1.28 -5.37 -26.12
CA GLU A 198 1.08 -4.09 -26.79
C GLU A 198 1.03 -2.90 -25.84
N ILE A 199 0.52 -3.12 -24.62
CA ILE A 199 0.51 -2.10 -23.57
C ILE A 199 1.95 -1.80 -23.16
N LEU A 200 2.77 -2.80 -22.88
CA LEU A 200 4.16 -2.64 -22.47
C LEU A 200 5.07 -2.13 -23.61
N ASN A 201 4.67 -2.30 -24.87
CA ASN A 201 5.35 -1.70 -26.01
C ASN A 201 5.17 -0.18 -26.05
N LYS A 202 4.00 0.33 -25.61
CA LYS A 202 3.61 1.75 -25.70
C LYS A 202 3.63 2.46 -24.36
N MET A 203 3.80 1.74 -23.26
CA MET A 203 3.69 2.29 -21.91
C MET A 203 4.83 1.86 -20.99
N LYS A 204 5.13 2.77 -20.06
CA LYS A 204 5.93 2.53 -18.87
C LYS A 204 4.99 2.52 -17.66
N ILE A 205 4.75 1.34 -17.10
CA ILE A 205 3.93 1.21 -15.89
C ILE A 205 4.88 1.21 -14.69
N TRP A 206 4.90 2.33 -13.97
CA TRP A 206 5.66 2.48 -12.74
C TRP A 206 4.81 2.04 -11.56
N VAL A 207 5.37 1.20 -10.70
CA VAL A 207 4.75 0.75 -9.46
C VAL A 207 5.67 1.08 -8.29
N VAL A 208 5.21 1.86 -7.31
CA VAL A 208 5.92 2.16 -6.06
C VAL A 208 5.13 1.56 -4.89
N PRO A 209 5.41 0.32 -4.47
CA PRO A 209 4.57 -0.38 -3.49
C PRO A 209 4.63 0.24 -2.09
N ILE A 210 5.77 0.82 -1.71
CA ILE A 210 5.96 1.46 -0.40
C ILE A 210 6.64 2.81 -0.61
N VAL A 211 5.85 3.88 -0.66
CA VAL A 211 6.38 5.26 -0.69
C VAL A 211 6.97 5.67 0.65
N ASN A 212 6.47 5.10 1.75
CA ASN A 212 6.91 5.40 3.12
C ASN A 212 7.65 4.23 3.81
N PRO A 213 8.89 3.87 3.41
CA PRO A 213 9.62 2.76 4.05
C PRO A 213 9.88 2.96 5.54
N ASP A 214 10.11 4.18 6.02
CA ASP A 214 10.34 4.43 7.44
C ASP A 214 9.08 4.20 8.27
N GLY A 215 7.93 4.68 7.79
CA GLY A 215 6.63 4.39 8.39
C GLY A 215 6.33 2.88 8.38
N ALA A 216 6.66 2.17 7.30
CA ALA A 216 6.50 0.72 7.22
C ALA A 216 7.32 0.00 8.29
N ARG A 217 8.58 0.43 8.52
CA ARG A 217 9.42 -0.12 9.59
C ARG A 217 8.83 0.12 10.97
N HIS A 218 8.25 1.29 11.22
CA HIS A 218 7.61 1.55 12.52
C HIS A 218 6.37 0.69 12.72
N PHE A 219 5.49 0.59 11.72
CA PHE A 219 4.29 -0.23 11.80
C PHE A 219 4.60 -1.72 12.01
N TRP A 220 5.52 -2.28 11.21
CA TRP A 220 5.82 -3.71 11.20
C TRP A 220 6.64 -4.18 12.39
N HIS A 221 7.49 -3.30 12.94
CA HIS A 221 8.57 -3.71 13.83
C HIS A 221 8.74 -2.83 15.08
N VAL A 222 7.89 -1.83 15.30
CA VAL A 222 7.88 -1.01 16.54
C VAL A 222 6.51 -1.06 17.20
N SER A 223 5.46 -0.61 16.50
CA SER A 223 4.09 -0.68 17.00
C SER A 223 3.08 -0.58 15.85
N ASN A 224 2.03 -1.38 15.91
CA ASN A 224 0.94 -1.37 14.93
C ASN A 224 0.06 -0.10 14.95
N LEU A 225 0.31 0.85 15.86
CA LEU A 225 -0.32 2.18 15.86
C LEU A 225 0.42 3.21 14.98
N MET A 226 1.67 2.91 14.62
CA MET A 226 2.53 3.80 13.84
C MET A 226 2.37 3.58 12.34
N GLY A 227 3.14 4.30 11.52
CA GLY A 227 3.22 4.08 10.07
C GLY A 227 2.33 4.97 9.21
N ARG A 228 1.40 5.74 9.79
CA ARG A 228 0.67 6.77 9.02
C ARG A 228 1.61 7.89 8.54
N LYS A 229 2.30 8.53 9.47
CA LYS A 229 3.39 9.47 9.15
C LYS A 229 4.64 8.71 8.71
N ASN A 230 5.64 9.40 8.18
CA ASN A 230 6.94 8.79 7.90
C ASN A 230 7.71 8.46 9.19
N GLY A 231 9.03 8.42 9.15
CA GLY A 231 9.84 8.22 10.36
C GLY A 231 10.92 9.27 10.52
N HIS A 232 10.68 10.50 10.04
CA HIS A 232 11.65 11.59 10.12
C HIS A 232 12.13 11.79 11.57
N PRO A 233 13.45 11.66 11.85
CA PRO A 233 13.98 11.79 13.21
C PRO A 233 13.74 13.19 13.81
N GLY A 234 13.40 13.25 15.10
CA GLY A 234 13.31 14.53 15.84
C GLY A 234 12.10 15.40 15.51
N ILE A 235 11.15 14.93 14.70
CA ILE A 235 9.92 15.66 14.37
C ILE A 235 8.71 15.04 15.10
N GLY A 236 7.98 15.86 15.85
CA GLY A 236 6.77 15.43 16.56
C GLY A 236 7.06 14.67 17.86
N PRO A 237 6.01 14.29 18.61
CA PRO A 237 6.13 13.66 19.91
C PRO A 237 6.70 12.26 19.74
N VAL A 238 7.70 11.93 20.54
CA VAL A 238 8.16 10.57 20.75
C VAL A 238 7.29 9.99 21.85
N ASN A 239 6.09 9.54 21.51
CA ASN A 239 5.30 8.73 22.43
C ASN A 239 4.81 7.46 21.72
N GLU A 240 4.55 6.42 22.51
CA GLU A 240 4.22 5.07 22.00
C GLU A 240 2.96 5.02 21.14
N LYS A 241 2.13 6.09 21.17
CA LYS A 241 0.86 6.18 20.42
C LYS A 241 0.97 7.00 19.14
N LEU A 242 1.97 7.88 19.01
CA LEU A 242 2.11 8.81 17.91
C LEU A 242 3.49 8.63 17.28
N ASN A 243 3.48 8.14 16.03
CA ASN A 243 4.68 8.03 15.22
C ASN A 243 5.35 9.42 15.05
N PRO A 244 6.65 9.59 15.33
CA PRO A 244 7.37 10.80 14.92
C PRO A 244 7.35 10.94 13.38
N GLY A 245 7.55 12.16 12.90
CA GLY A 245 7.64 12.47 11.47
C GLY A 245 6.46 13.27 10.92
N VAL A 246 6.34 13.24 9.59
CA VAL A 246 5.43 14.05 8.77
C VAL A 246 4.43 13.15 8.05
N ASP A 247 3.19 13.61 7.94
CA ASP A 247 2.21 13.03 7.02
C ASP A 247 2.62 13.43 5.60
N ILE A 248 3.33 12.54 4.89
CA ILE A 248 3.87 12.80 3.56
C ILE A 248 2.78 13.04 2.51
N ASN A 249 1.54 12.63 2.81
CA ASN A 249 0.39 12.90 1.96
C ASN A 249 -0.12 14.35 2.13
N ARG A 250 0.28 15.04 3.20
CA ARG A 250 0.05 16.47 3.41
C ARG A 250 1.25 17.35 3.04
N ASN A 251 2.36 16.73 2.63
CA ASN A 251 3.60 17.44 2.39
C ASN A 251 3.77 17.94 0.95
N TYR A 252 2.97 17.46 -0.01
CA TYR A 252 3.06 17.93 -1.40
C TYR A 252 2.75 19.44 -1.55
N PRO A 253 3.40 20.15 -2.50
CA PRO A 253 3.32 21.61 -2.62
C PRO A 253 1.98 22.17 -3.09
N PHE A 254 1.13 21.37 -3.74
CA PHE A 254 -0.16 21.82 -4.26
C PHE A 254 -1.09 22.24 -3.11
N PHE A 255 -1.42 23.53 -3.00
CA PHE A 255 -2.26 24.11 -1.94
C PHE A 255 -1.82 23.74 -0.51
N TRP A 256 -0.50 23.59 -0.30
CA TRP A 256 0.06 23.18 0.99
C TRP A 256 -0.39 24.11 2.13
N GLY A 257 -1.05 23.51 3.12
CA GLY A 257 -1.55 24.22 4.31
C GLY A 257 -2.73 25.16 4.09
N LYS A 258 -3.28 25.24 2.87
CA LYS A 258 -4.43 26.11 2.51
C LYS A 258 -5.77 25.38 2.47
N THR A 259 -5.86 24.16 3.03
CA THR A 259 -7.10 23.39 3.09
C THR A 259 -7.91 23.72 4.34
N GLY A 260 -9.18 24.11 4.19
CA GLY A 260 -10.07 24.43 5.33
C GLY A 260 -10.51 23.23 6.18
N GLY A 261 -10.32 21.99 5.70
CA GLY A 261 -10.96 20.79 6.27
C GLY A 261 -10.34 20.17 7.53
N GLY A 262 -9.45 20.82 8.28
CA GLY A 262 -8.86 20.24 9.50
C GLY A 262 -7.93 19.03 9.30
N TYR A 263 -7.88 18.43 8.10
CA TYR A 263 -7.02 17.30 7.74
C TYR A 263 -5.58 17.71 7.36
N SER A 264 -5.11 18.89 7.75
CA SER A 264 -3.73 19.34 7.55
C SER A 264 -3.32 20.29 8.67
N SER A 265 -2.25 19.97 9.39
CA SER A 265 -1.86 20.69 10.61
C SER A 265 -0.41 21.17 10.54
N SER A 266 -0.14 22.37 11.07
CA SER A 266 1.20 22.89 11.32
C SER A 266 1.80 22.41 12.66
N ASN A 267 1.00 21.80 13.55
CA ASN A 267 1.48 21.24 14.81
C ASN A 267 2.19 19.88 14.56
N PRO A 268 3.49 19.72 14.89
CA PRO A 268 4.24 18.47 14.75
C PRO A 268 3.64 17.27 15.49
N SER A 269 2.85 17.53 16.53
CA SER A 269 2.16 16.51 17.32
C SER A 269 0.87 15.99 16.71
N ASN A 270 0.39 16.63 15.64
CA ASN A 270 -0.83 16.20 14.98
C ASN A 270 -0.56 15.02 14.02
N TYR A 271 -1.54 14.12 13.92
CA TYR A 271 -1.50 12.99 12.97
C TYR A 271 -1.44 13.43 11.50
N PHE A 272 -1.95 14.63 11.20
CA PHE A 272 -1.93 15.28 9.89
C PHE A 272 -0.84 16.36 9.79
N TYR A 273 0.24 16.25 10.58
CA TYR A 273 1.33 17.22 10.50
C TYR A 273 1.91 17.26 9.10
N ARG A 274 1.79 18.42 8.45
CA ARG A 274 2.10 18.61 7.02
C ARG A 274 3.59 18.81 6.71
N GLY A 275 4.43 18.85 7.75
CA GLY A 275 5.85 19.20 7.66
C GLY A 275 6.11 20.69 7.90
N PRO A 276 7.39 21.08 7.99
CA PRO A 276 7.80 22.48 8.19
C PRO A 276 7.61 23.35 6.92
N SER A 277 7.65 22.73 5.74
CA SER A 277 7.43 23.38 4.44
C SER A 277 6.90 22.39 3.42
N ALA A 278 6.34 22.91 2.32
CA ALA A 278 5.96 22.12 1.16
C ALA A 278 7.17 21.36 0.58
N GLY A 279 7.01 20.05 0.34
CA GLY A 279 8.04 19.18 -0.19
C GLY A 279 9.26 19.05 0.72
N SER A 280 9.10 19.20 2.03
CA SER A 280 10.21 19.06 2.99
C SER A 280 10.75 17.64 3.05
N GLU A 281 9.88 16.63 2.91
CA GLU A 281 10.22 15.24 3.16
C GLU A 281 10.92 14.59 1.97
N PRO A 282 11.96 13.77 2.20
CA PRO A 282 12.71 13.14 1.12
C PRO A 282 11.88 12.11 0.36
N GLU A 283 10.90 11.45 0.99
CA GLU A 283 9.94 10.58 0.30
C GLU A 283 9.07 11.37 -0.68
N THR A 284 8.60 12.55 -0.25
CA THR A 284 7.81 13.46 -1.10
C THR A 284 8.64 13.97 -2.27
N LYS A 285 9.91 14.36 -2.04
CA LYS A 285 10.85 14.78 -3.09
C LYS A 285 11.10 13.66 -4.11
N ALA A 286 11.38 12.44 -3.65
CA ALA A 286 11.61 11.30 -4.55
C ALA A 286 10.43 11.06 -5.52
N MET A 287 9.19 11.19 -5.03
CA MET A 287 7.99 11.08 -5.87
C MET A 287 7.83 12.26 -6.83
N MET A 288 8.19 13.47 -6.41
CA MET A 288 8.18 14.67 -7.26
C MET A 288 9.22 14.56 -8.38
N ASP A 289 10.46 14.17 -8.03
CA ASP A 289 11.55 13.99 -8.99
C ASP A 289 11.21 12.90 -10.03
N LEU A 290 10.61 11.79 -9.58
CA LEU A 290 10.11 10.76 -10.49
C LEU A 290 9.01 11.30 -11.41
N ALA A 291 8.07 12.09 -10.88
CA ALA A 291 6.98 12.67 -11.67
C ALA A 291 7.48 13.68 -12.71
N ASP A 292 8.46 14.51 -12.35
CA ASP A 292 9.07 15.48 -13.25
C ASP A 292 9.87 14.79 -14.36
N ARG A 293 10.58 13.70 -14.03
CA ARG A 293 11.34 12.90 -15.00
C ARG A 293 10.44 12.14 -15.96
N GLU A 294 9.45 11.42 -15.44
CA GLU A 294 8.64 10.49 -16.23
C GLU A 294 7.43 11.13 -16.91
N ARG A 295 7.01 12.31 -16.44
CA ARG A 295 5.85 13.07 -16.94
C ARG A 295 4.61 12.19 -17.11
N PHE A 296 4.16 11.59 -16.01
CA PHE A 296 3.05 10.64 -15.99
C PHE A 296 1.76 11.21 -16.59
N ALA A 297 1.14 10.44 -17.49
CA ALA A 297 -0.19 10.74 -18.03
C ALA A 297 -1.30 10.45 -17.01
N ALA A 298 -1.07 9.51 -16.09
CA ALA A 298 -1.98 9.19 -14.99
C ALA A 298 -1.19 8.72 -13.76
N SER A 299 -1.70 9.07 -12.58
CA SER A 299 -1.21 8.56 -11.29
C SER A 299 -2.39 8.07 -10.46
N ILE A 300 -2.28 6.86 -9.93
CA ILE A 300 -3.25 6.26 -9.01
C ILE A 300 -2.53 5.96 -7.70
N SER A 301 -2.99 6.59 -6.63
CA SER A 301 -2.48 6.41 -5.27
C SER A 301 -3.48 5.60 -4.46
N TYR A 302 -3.09 4.39 -4.04
CA TYR A 302 -3.95 3.52 -3.24
C TYR A 302 -3.82 3.83 -1.76
N HIS A 303 -4.98 3.95 -1.11
CA HIS A 303 -5.13 4.23 0.31
C HIS A 303 -6.20 3.33 0.94
N ALA A 304 -6.18 3.23 2.27
CA ALA A 304 -7.22 2.58 3.05
C ALA A 304 -7.55 3.36 4.33
N TYR A 305 -8.80 3.47 4.77
CA TYR A 305 -10.01 2.79 4.30
C TYR A 305 -11.04 3.84 3.86
N ALA A 306 -11.68 3.65 2.70
CA ALA A 306 -12.75 4.56 2.26
C ALA A 306 -13.81 3.91 1.35
N ASN A 307 -13.51 2.79 0.68
CA ASN A 307 -14.40 2.15 -0.32
C ASN A 307 -14.88 3.15 -1.37
N CYS A 308 -13.95 3.96 -1.90
CA CYS A 308 -14.23 4.93 -2.96
C CYS A 308 -12.95 5.24 -3.74
N LEU A 309 -13.14 5.74 -4.97
CA LEU A 309 -12.09 6.38 -5.75
C LEU A 309 -12.19 7.88 -5.56
N LEU A 310 -11.09 8.53 -5.21
CA LEU A 310 -11.02 9.98 -5.12
C LEU A 310 -10.46 10.55 -6.41
N ILE A 311 -11.19 11.50 -6.98
CA ILE A 311 -10.81 12.18 -8.21
C ILE A 311 -10.44 13.62 -7.85
N PRO A 312 -9.33 14.17 -8.38
CA PRO A 312 -9.03 15.57 -8.20
C PRO A 312 -10.12 16.46 -8.82
N TYR A 313 -10.19 17.74 -8.47
CA TYR A 313 -9.58 18.31 -7.27
C TYR A 313 -10.41 17.94 -6.03
N SER A 314 -9.69 17.63 -4.96
CA SER A 314 -10.25 17.35 -3.64
C SER A 314 -10.52 18.60 -2.81
N ILE A 315 -10.38 19.80 -3.41
CA ILE A 315 -10.57 21.09 -2.75
C ILE A 315 -11.83 21.73 -3.34
N ASP A 316 -12.83 22.00 -2.49
CA ASP A 316 -14.16 22.48 -2.91
C ASP A 316 -14.15 23.72 -3.82
N SER A 317 -13.15 24.60 -3.68
CA SER A 317 -13.03 25.82 -4.47
C SER A 317 -12.37 25.64 -5.84
N LEU A 318 -11.94 24.42 -6.20
CA LEU A 318 -11.22 24.16 -7.45
C LEU A 318 -12.05 23.31 -8.41
N ASN A 319 -12.14 23.80 -9.65
CA ASN A 319 -12.71 23.06 -10.77
C ASN A 319 -11.60 22.34 -11.54
N ASN A 320 -11.93 21.15 -12.06
CA ASN A 320 -11.05 20.45 -12.98
C ASN A 320 -10.94 21.24 -14.29
N PRO A 321 -9.77 21.19 -14.97
CA PRO A 321 -9.68 21.74 -16.32
C PRO A 321 -10.63 21.01 -17.26
N GLU A 322 -11.26 21.74 -18.17
CA GLU A 322 -12.14 21.13 -19.18
C GLU A 322 -11.32 20.65 -20.39
N PRO A 323 -11.59 19.43 -20.89
CA PRO A 323 -12.51 18.42 -20.41
C PRO A 323 -11.92 17.69 -19.23
N ASP A 324 -12.79 17.35 -18.28
CA ASP A 324 -12.44 16.64 -17.05
C ASP A 324 -12.12 15.15 -17.31
N MET A 325 -10.99 14.90 -17.98
CA MET A 325 -10.51 13.56 -18.32
C MET A 325 -10.23 12.72 -17.06
N ALA A 326 -9.81 13.34 -15.95
CA ALA A 326 -9.63 12.64 -14.67
C ALA A 326 -10.98 12.20 -14.08
N GLY A 327 -11.97 13.08 -14.10
CA GLY A 327 -13.36 12.78 -13.76
C GLY A 327 -13.94 11.64 -14.57
N GLU A 328 -13.77 11.70 -15.89
CA GLU A 328 -14.27 10.68 -16.79
C GLU A 328 -13.61 9.32 -16.54
N LEU A 329 -12.28 9.28 -16.48
CA LEU A 329 -11.53 8.06 -16.21
C LEU A 329 -11.92 7.48 -14.85
N GLY A 330 -12.00 8.31 -13.81
CA GLY A 330 -12.32 7.83 -12.48
C GLY A 330 -13.75 7.29 -12.36
N ARG A 331 -14.74 7.91 -13.02
CA ARG A 331 -16.11 7.36 -13.09
C ARG A 331 -16.13 5.99 -13.79
N LYS A 332 -15.38 5.84 -14.90
CA LYS A 332 -15.25 4.55 -15.61
C LYS A 332 -14.60 3.48 -14.73
N ILE A 333 -13.57 3.84 -13.97
CA ILE A 333 -12.92 2.92 -13.01
C ILE A 333 -13.93 2.51 -11.94
N ALA A 334 -14.59 3.47 -11.29
CA ALA A 334 -15.54 3.18 -10.21
C ALA A 334 -16.67 2.25 -10.66
N ALA A 335 -17.26 2.51 -11.84
CA ALA A 335 -18.30 1.67 -12.43
C ALA A 335 -17.84 0.23 -12.76
N SER A 336 -16.53 0.00 -12.91
CA SER A 336 -15.96 -1.33 -13.19
C SER A 336 -15.63 -2.15 -11.93
N VAL A 337 -15.75 -1.55 -10.74
CA VAL A 337 -15.40 -2.17 -9.46
C VAL A 337 -16.68 -2.54 -8.72
N ALA A 338 -16.89 -3.84 -8.48
CA ALA A 338 -17.94 -4.30 -7.58
C ALA A 338 -17.49 -4.11 -6.12
N SER A 339 -18.33 -3.45 -5.29
CA SER A 339 -18.06 -3.44 -3.85
C SER A 339 -18.47 -4.77 -3.22
N LEU A 340 -17.61 -5.27 -2.34
CA LEU A 340 -17.94 -6.41 -1.46
C LEU A 340 -18.56 -5.94 -0.14
N ASN A 341 -18.69 -4.63 0.07
CA ASN A 341 -19.43 -4.09 1.20
C ASN A 341 -20.93 -4.04 0.84
N PRO A 342 -21.79 -4.82 1.52
CA PRO A 342 -23.21 -4.86 1.20
C PRO A 342 -23.94 -3.53 1.48
N GLU A 343 -23.34 -2.64 2.27
CA GLU A 343 -23.94 -1.37 2.69
C GLU A 343 -23.38 -0.17 1.92
N LYS A 344 -22.38 -0.35 1.06
CA LYS A 344 -21.70 0.77 0.41
C LYS A 344 -21.17 0.42 -0.97
N GLU A 345 -21.65 1.11 -2.00
CA GLU A 345 -21.11 1.01 -3.36
C GLU A 345 -19.71 1.61 -3.47
N PHE A 346 -18.96 1.18 -4.49
CA PHE A 346 -17.66 1.75 -4.82
C PHE A 346 -17.85 2.92 -5.79
N GLU A 347 -17.77 4.14 -5.26
CA GLU A 347 -18.09 5.35 -6.02
C GLU A 347 -16.86 6.22 -6.27
N ALA A 348 -16.89 6.95 -7.39
CA ALA A 348 -15.99 8.07 -7.65
C ALA A 348 -16.49 9.32 -6.93
N LYS A 349 -15.67 9.91 -6.05
CA LYS A 349 -16.06 11.08 -5.25
C LYS A 349 -15.01 12.18 -5.35
N LYS A 350 -15.47 13.44 -5.41
CA LYS A 350 -14.66 14.59 -5.02
C LYS A 350 -14.74 14.70 -3.50
N ILE A 351 -13.66 14.35 -2.80
CA ILE A 351 -13.58 14.49 -1.33
C ILE A 351 -12.23 15.10 -0.99
N PHE A 352 -12.22 15.91 0.08
CA PHE A 352 -11.03 16.43 0.77
C PHE A 352 -10.01 15.36 1.19
N ILE A 353 -9.19 14.91 0.25
CA ILE A 353 -7.92 14.24 0.54
C ILE A 353 -6.85 14.76 -0.42
N LEU A 354 -5.80 15.32 0.17
CA LEU A 354 -4.57 15.67 -0.53
C LEU A 354 -3.76 14.38 -0.69
N SER A 355 -3.73 13.82 -1.89
CA SER A 355 -2.62 13.00 -2.36
C SER A 355 -2.28 13.48 -3.76
N MET A 356 -0.99 13.63 -4.05
CA MET A 356 -0.42 14.06 -5.34
C MET A 356 -1.42 14.77 -6.27
N GLY A 357 -1.72 16.05 -6.02
CA GLY A 357 -2.57 16.90 -6.86
C GLY A 357 -1.99 17.19 -8.26
N TRP A 358 -1.14 16.31 -8.77
CA TRP A 358 -0.41 16.42 -10.02
C TRP A 358 -0.86 15.30 -10.95
N ILE A 359 -2.08 15.40 -11.48
CA ILE A 359 -2.40 14.77 -12.75
C ILE A 359 -2.27 15.88 -13.79
N ARG A 360 -1.13 15.91 -14.49
CA ARG A 360 -0.97 16.68 -15.71
C ARG A 360 -1.60 15.87 -16.83
N ILE A 361 -2.85 16.15 -17.15
CA ILE A 361 -3.42 15.65 -18.40
C ILE A 361 -2.92 16.58 -19.50
N ILE A 362 -1.93 16.13 -20.26
CA ILE A 362 -1.37 16.93 -21.36
C ILE A 362 -2.41 16.99 -22.48
N TYR A 363 -2.88 18.21 -22.73
CA TYR A 363 -3.43 18.61 -24.01
C TYR A 363 -2.30 18.78 -25.02
N THR A 364 -2.19 17.86 -25.98
CA THR A 364 -1.55 18.17 -27.26
C THR A 364 -2.63 18.75 -28.18
N SER A 365 -2.76 20.08 -28.15
CA SER A 365 -3.28 20.79 -29.32
C SER A 365 -2.24 20.65 -30.42
N LEU A 366 -2.68 20.18 -31.58
CA LEU A 366 -1.98 20.27 -32.86
C LEU A 366 -1.62 21.73 -33.13
N MET A 367 -0.44 22.17 -32.70
CA MET A 367 0.45 23.16 -33.34
C MET A 367 1.64 23.43 -32.40
N GLY A 368 2.85 23.29 -32.94
CA GLY A 368 4.09 23.15 -32.19
C GLY A 368 4.46 24.32 -31.27
N HIS A 369 5.40 24.00 -30.37
CA HIS A 369 6.09 24.84 -29.38
C HIS A 369 5.32 25.06 -28.06
N SER A 370 5.64 24.25 -27.03
CA SER A 370 5.30 24.56 -25.64
C SER A 370 6.56 24.80 -24.81
N ARG A 371 6.80 26.08 -24.47
CA ARG A 371 7.71 26.50 -23.40
C ARG A 371 7.00 26.35 -22.06
N ILE A 372 7.71 25.82 -21.08
CA ILE A 372 7.23 25.57 -19.71
C ILE A 372 7.30 26.87 -18.91
N PHE A 373 6.21 27.26 -18.25
CA PHE A 373 6.24 28.27 -17.19
C PHE A 373 6.01 27.62 -15.83
N TRP A 374 7.09 27.52 -15.05
CA TRP A 374 7.09 27.26 -13.62
C TRP A 374 7.03 28.62 -12.91
N LYS A 375 5.86 29.09 -12.49
CA LYS A 375 5.75 30.08 -11.42
C LYS A 375 4.37 30.00 -10.77
N PRO A 376 4.29 30.13 -9.42
CA PRO A 376 3.02 30.25 -8.74
C PRO A 376 2.37 31.58 -9.14
N ARG A 377 1.15 31.55 -9.67
CA ARG A 377 0.29 32.74 -9.59
C ARG A 377 -0.37 32.72 -8.21
N ILE A 378 -0.24 33.87 -7.57
CA ILE A 378 -0.56 34.21 -6.17
C ILE A 378 -1.97 33.78 -5.78
#